data_AF-A0A3R6M7E2-F1
#
_entry.id   AF-A0A3R6M7E2-F1
#
_cell.length_a   1.000
_cell.length_b   1.000
_cell.length_c   1.000
_cell.angle_alpha   90.00
_cell.angle_beta   90.00
_cell.angle_gamma   90.00
#
_symmetry.space_group_name_H-M   'P 1'
#
loop_
_entity.id
_entity.type
_entity.pdbx_description
1 polymer ?
#
loop_
_entity_poly.entity_id
_entity_poly.type
_entity_poly.pdbx_seq_one_letter_code
_entity_poly.pdbx_strand_id
1 'polypeptide(L)'
;MLCSACEFKFKPNEEADAVPLTVQRYDRLQSRYLTTGDFSALQQMNTDYPIETRTLIEKMLQLGTITDANISNRFLMFYQDSTLQSLIADAEAMYANMDDINEQLKKSFGRLHDWLPELQQPYFYAQIGALDQSIVVGEHSVGISLDKYLGPEYPLYKKFYTAQQRATMQREYIVPDCLTFYLLSIYPMKDFDTRPQLDRDLHMGKIMWTVNKALGKDILDTKYVKTIQAYVKRNPKITVKELLEDEDYSPIEALHKD
;
A
#
# COMPACT_ATOMS: atom_id res chain seq x y z
N MET A 1 -42.47 -30.48 23.85
CA MET A 1 -42.10 -29.18 23.28
C MET A 1 -40.93 -29.38 22.36
N LEU A 2 -41.20 -29.32 21.06
CA LEU A 2 -40.21 -29.28 19.99
C LEU A 2 -39.73 -27.83 19.85
N CYS A 3 -38.42 -27.60 19.85
CA CYS A 3 -37.84 -26.46 19.15
C CYS A 3 -36.68 -26.97 18.31
N SER A 4 -36.89 -26.84 17.01
CA SER A 4 -36.12 -27.38 15.91
C SER A 4 -34.71 -26.79 15.80
N ALA A 5 -33.79 -27.68 15.46
CA ALA A 5 -32.61 -27.51 14.62
C ALA A 5 -32.32 -26.10 14.05
N CYS A 6 -31.18 -25.53 14.44
CA CYS A 6 -30.34 -24.80 13.50
C CYS A 6 -29.44 -25.84 12.79
N GLU A 7 -29.88 -26.30 11.62
CA GLU A 7 -29.00 -26.96 10.65
C GLU A 7 -27.96 -25.94 10.17
N PHE A 8 -26.70 -26.12 10.53
CA PHE A 8 -25.61 -25.51 9.79
C PHE A 8 -25.54 -26.19 8.41
N LYS A 9 -26.27 -25.62 7.45
CA LYS A 9 -26.13 -25.98 6.05
C LYS A 9 -24.77 -25.50 5.57
N PHE A 10 -23.81 -26.43 5.49
CA PHE A 10 -22.67 -26.27 4.59
C PHE A 10 -23.24 -26.12 3.19
N LYS A 11 -23.16 -24.90 2.62
CA LYS A 11 -23.36 -24.72 1.20
C LYS A 11 -22.22 -25.45 0.47
N PRO A 12 -22.51 -26.36 -0.46
CA PRO A 12 -21.49 -26.97 -1.28
C PRO A 12 -20.95 -25.92 -2.25
N ASN A 13 -19.63 -25.72 -2.21
CA ASN A 13 -18.76 -25.17 -3.25
C ASN A 13 -19.49 -24.44 -4.39
N GLU A 14 -20.00 -23.23 -4.10
CA GLU A 14 -20.10 -22.21 -5.13
C GLU A 14 -18.64 -21.97 -5.55
N GLU A 15 -18.32 -22.14 -6.83
CA GLU A 15 -17.05 -21.64 -7.39
C GLU A 15 -16.85 -20.26 -6.77
N ALA A 16 -15.80 -20.10 -5.97
CA ALA A 16 -15.61 -18.90 -5.18
C ALA A 16 -15.52 -17.75 -6.18
N ASP A 17 -16.62 -17.03 -6.36
CA ASP A 17 -16.64 -15.78 -7.09
C ASP A 17 -15.51 -14.97 -6.48
N ALA A 18 -14.43 -14.82 -7.24
CA ALA A 18 -13.23 -14.18 -6.75
C ALA A 18 -13.67 -12.80 -6.25
N VAL A 19 -13.62 -12.62 -4.94
CA VAL A 19 -14.02 -11.35 -4.31
C VAL A 19 -13.28 -10.26 -5.08
N PRO A 20 -13.99 -9.32 -5.72
CA PRO A 20 -13.34 -8.32 -6.55
C PRO A 20 -12.27 -7.63 -5.70
N LEU A 21 -11.07 -7.47 -6.26
CA LEU A 21 -10.01 -6.72 -5.58
C LEU A 21 -10.54 -5.29 -5.33
N THR A 22 -10.91 -5.03 -4.08
CA THR A 22 -11.44 -3.75 -3.61
C THR A 22 -10.73 -3.33 -2.33
N VAL A 23 -10.39 -2.05 -2.24
CA VAL A 23 -9.79 -1.48 -1.03
C VAL A 23 -10.82 -1.46 0.10
N GLN A 24 -10.51 -2.20 1.18
CA GLN A 24 -11.29 -2.22 2.41
C GLN A 24 -11.21 -0.87 3.11
N ARG A 25 -12.34 -0.38 3.60
CA ARG A 25 -12.49 1.00 4.11
C ARG A 25 -12.31 1.11 5.62
N TYR A 26 -11.17 0.65 6.12
CA TYR A 26 -10.79 0.74 7.54
C TYR A 26 -10.70 2.22 8.01
N ASP A 27 -10.29 3.13 7.11
CA ASP A 27 -10.30 4.59 7.29
C ASP A 27 -11.65 5.16 7.75
N ARG A 28 -12.77 4.59 7.31
CA ARG A 28 -14.11 5.06 7.71
C ARG A 28 -14.44 4.72 9.16
N LEU A 29 -13.99 3.56 9.64
CA LEU A 29 -14.13 3.19 11.05
C LEU A 29 -13.23 4.06 11.91
N GLN A 30 -11.98 4.28 11.47
CA GLN A 30 -11.06 5.20 12.13
C GLN A 30 -11.67 6.60 12.25
N SER A 31 -12.11 7.20 11.14
CA SER A 31 -12.68 8.54 11.16
C SER A 31 -13.88 8.63 12.09
N ARG A 32 -14.82 7.68 12.01
CA ARG A 32 -16.00 7.66 12.89
C ARG A 32 -15.59 7.67 14.37
N TYR A 33 -14.62 6.83 14.74
CA TYR A 33 -14.09 6.83 16.10
C TYR A 33 -13.39 8.15 16.46
N LEU A 34 -12.47 8.62 15.61
CA LEU A 34 -11.56 9.74 15.90
C LEU A 34 -12.26 11.12 15.86
N THR A 35 -13.39 11.24 15.17
CA THR A 35 -14.17 12.49 15.06
C THR A 35 -15.31 12.55 16.07
N THR A 36 -15.92 11.41 16.43
CA THR A 36 -17.13 11.39 17.28
C THR A 36 -16.96 10.68 18.62
N GLY A 37 -15.87 9.93 18.83
CA GLY A 37 -15.68 9.08 19.99
C GLY A 37 -16.56 7.81 19.97
N ASP A 38 -17.06 7.39 18.81
CA ASP A 38 -17.93 6.22 18.67
C ASP A 38 -17.20 4.91 19.03
N PHE A 39 -17.45 4.41 20.24
CA PHE A 39 -16.90 3.15 20.74
C PHE A 39 -17.32 1.92 19.93
N SER A 40 -18.45 1.95 19.22
CA SER A 40 -18.84 0.84 18.33
C SER A 40 -17.91 0.74 17.12
N ALA A 41 -17.47 1.89 16.58
CA ALA A 41 -16.45 1.93 15.53
C ALA A 41 -15.13 1.35 16.04
N LEU A 42 -14.68 1.79 17.21
CA LEU A 42 -13.49 1.23 17.85
C LEU A 42 -13.59 -0.28 18.08
N GLN A 43 -14.75 -0.78 18.50
CA GLN A 43 -14.95 -2.22 18.66
C GLN A 43 -14.80 -2.95 17.33
N GLN A 44 -15.43 -2.45 16.26
CA GLN A 44 -15.31 -3.01 14.90
C GLN A 44 -13.86 -2.97 14.39
N MET A 45 -13.12 -1.90 14.65
CA MET A 45 -11.69 -1.82 14.32
C MET A 45 -10.92 -2.97 14.97
N ASN A 46 -11.16 -3.22 16.26
CA ASN A 46 -10.45 -4.28 17.00
C ASN A 46 -10.92 -5.71 16.66
N THR A 47 -12.13 -5.90 16.15
CA THR A 47 -12.64 -7.23 15.77
C THR A 47 -12.37 -7.56 14.31
N ASP A 48 -12.61 -6.61 13.42
CA ASP A 48 -12.62 -6.84 11.97
C ASP A 48 -11.26 -6.50 11.35
N TYR A 49 -10.50 -5.58 11.97
CA TYR A 49 -9.18 -5.11 11.53
C TYR A 49 -8.12 -5.12 12.66
N PRO A 50 -7.95 -6.25 13.40
CA PRO A 50 -7.10 -6.28 14.59
C PRO A 50 -5.62 -6.01 14.29
N ILE A 51 -5.13 -6.47 13.13
CA ILE A 51 -3.71 -6.34 12.75
C ILE A 51 -3.44 -4.89 12.32
N GLU A 52 -4.32 -4.29 11.54
CA GLU A 52 -4.25 -2.91 11.06
C GLU A 52 -4.36 -1.94 12.23
N THR A 53 -5.29 -2.19 13.15
CA THR A 53 -5.48 -1.38 14.36
C THR A 53 -4.24 -1.41 15.24
N ARG A 54 -3.68 -2.60 15.48
CA ARG A 54 -2.44 -2.74 16.24
C ARG A 54 -1.27 -2.06 15.53
N THR A 55 -1.12 -2.27 14.23
CA THR A 55 0.00 -1.71 13.45
C THR A 55 -0.05 -0.18 13.45
N LEU A 56 -1.22 0.40 13.23
CA LEU A 56 -1.43 1.85 13.29
C LEU A 56 -1.03 2.40 14.66
N ILE A 57 -1.55 1.83 15.75
CA ILE A 57 -1.33 2.35 17.10
C ILE A 57 0.10 2.13 17.59
N GLU A 58 0.65 0.94 17.42
CA GLU A 58 1.92 0.54 18.04
C GLU A 58 3.13 0.87 17.17
N LYS A 59 3.03 0.76 15.84
CA LYS A 59 4.17 0.87 14.92
C LYS A 59 4.23 2.22 14.22
N MET A 60 3.09 2.70 13.72
CA MET A 60 3.05 3.98 13.01
C MET A 60 2.99 5.15 13.99
N LEU A 61 1.94 5.21 14.81
CA LEU A 61 1.72 6.33 15.73
C LEU A 61 2.51 6.22 17.04
N GLN A 62 2.97 5.01 17.38
CA GLN A 62 3.78 4.71 18.56
C GLN A 62 3.15 5.22 19.88
N LEU A 63 1.82 5.08 20.02
CA LEU A 63 1.07 5.63 21.15
C LEU A 63 1.14 4.76 22.42
N GLY A 64 1.67 3.56 22.30
CA GLY A 64 1.72 2.55 23.35
C GLY A 64 1.34 1.18 22.80
N THR A 65 1.02 0.23 23.70
CA THR A 65 0.58 -1.12 23.34
C THR A 65 -0.95 -1.21 23.32
N ILE A 66 -1.48 -2.06 22.44
CA ILE A 66 -2.94 -2.25 22.27
C ILE A 66 -3.60 -2.85 23.52
N THR A 67 -2.83 -3.48 24.40
CA THR A 67 -3.31 -4.08 25.65
C THR A 67 -3.42 -3.08 26.81
N ASP A 68 -2.93 -1.85 26.65
CA ASP A 68 -3.00 -0.84 27.69
C ASP A 68 -4.45 -0.33 27.82
N ALA A 69 -4.98 -0.34 29.06
CA ALA A 69 -6.35 0.06 29.36
C ALA A 69 -6.72 1.48 28.88
N ASN A 70 -5.73 2.37 28.72
CA ASN A 70 -5.95 3.75 28.28
C ASN A 70 -5.52 4.00 26.81
N ILE A 71 -5.21 2.96 26.04
CA ILE A 71 -4.74 3.11 24.66
C ILE A 71 -5.78 3.78 23.75
N SER A 72 -7.05 3.41 23.89
CA SER A 72 -8.15 3.96 23.08
C SER A 72 -8.27 5.47 23.29
N ASN A 73 -8.28 5.92 24.55
CA ASN A 73 -8.35 7.36 24.84
C ASN A 73 -7.13 8.12 24.31
N ARG A 74 -5.92 7.56 24.42
CA ARG A 74 -4.71 8.17 23.84
C ARG A 74 -4.82 8.28 22.32
N PHE A 75 -5.32 7.24 21.67
CA PHE A 75 -5.55 7.23 20.23
C PHE A 75 -6.58 8.29 19.81
N LEU A 76 -7.71 8.39 20.50
CA LEU A 76 -8.69 9.45 20.27
C LEU A 76 -8.10 10.85 20.50
N MET A 77 -7.40 11.05 21.63
CA MET A 77 -6.79 12.32 22.02
C MET A 77 -5.73 12.79 21.03
N PHE A 78 -4.93 11.87 20.48
CA PHE A 78 -3.90 12.18 19.50
C PHE A 78 -4.48 12.92 18.28
N TYR A 79 -5.68 12.53 17.84
CA TYR A 79 -6.34 13.14 16.67
C TYR A 79 -7.21 14.36 16.99
N GLN A 80 -7.36 14.79 18.25
CA GLN A 80 -8.26 15.91 18.60
C GLN A 80 -7.76 17.30 18.17
N ASP A 81 -6.48 17.44 17.80
CA ASP A 81 -5.98 18.70 17.25
C ASP A 81 -6.68 19.05 15.92
N SER A 82 -6.96 20.34 15.70
CA SER A 82 -7.70 20.82 14.53
C SER A 82 -7.01 20.51 13.20
N THR A 83 -5.68 20.39 13.19
CA THR A 83 -4.90 20.00 12.01
C THR A 83 -5.22 18.57 11.60
N LEU A 84 -5.24 17.64 12.55
CA LEU A 84 -5.51 16.22 12.29
C LEU A 84 -6.99 15.97 12.00
N GLN A 85 -7.90 16.71 12.65
CA GLN A 85 -9.32 16.68 12.30
C GLN A 85 -9.57 17.16 10.87
N SER A 86 -8.91 18.24 10.44
CA SER A 86 -9.00 18.72 9.06
C SER A 86 -8.44 17.70 8.08
N LEU A 87 -7.31 17.06 8.42
CA LEU A 87 -6.69 16.03 7.60
C LEU A 87 -7.62 14.82 7.38
N ILE A 88 -8.30 14.35 8.43
CA ILE A 88 -9.31 13.28 8.33
C ILE A 88 -10.43 13.71 7.39
N ALA A 89 -11.03 14.88 7.62
CA ALA A 89 -12.16 15.37 6.83
C ALA A 89 -11.80 15.54 5.34
N ASP A 90 -10.63 16.10 5.05
CA ASP A 90 -10.14 16.29 3.68
C ASP A 90 -9.90 14.96 2.97
N ALA A 91 -9.34 13.97 3.67
CA ALA A 91 -9.15 12.62 3.15
C ALA A 91 -10.48 11.92 2.89
N GLU A 92 -11.43 11.98 3.82
CA GLU A 92 -12.77 11.40 3.62
C GLU A 92 -13.48 12.01 2.41
N ALA A 93 -13.41 13.33 2.24
CA ALA A 93 -14.01 14.02 1.11
C ALA A 93 -13.37 13.61 -0.22
N MET A 94 -12.03 13.59 -0.29
CA MET A 94 -11.30 13.21 -1.50
C MET A 94 -11.49 11.74 -1.89
N TYR A 95 -11.61 10.85 -0.90
CA TYR A 95 -11.69 9.41 -1.07
C TYR A 95 -13.09 8.85 -0.79
N ALA A 96 -14.13 9.65 -0.98
CA ALA A 96 -15.52 9.19 -0.96
C ALA A 96 -15.74 8.09 -2.01
N ASN A 97 -15.14 8.24 -3.20
CA ASN A 97 -15.08 7.25 -4.27
C ASN A 97 -13.66 6.65 -4.38
N MET A 98 -13.56 5.34 -4.64
CA MET A 98 -12.30 4.59 -4.80
C MET A 98 -12.28 3.74 -6.08
N ASP A 99 -13.22 3.94 -6.99
CA ASP A 99 -13.47 3.03 -8.12
C ASP A 99 -12.30 3.00 -9.10
N ASP A 100 -11.69 4.16 -9.35
CA ASP A 100 -10.50 4.31 -10.17
C ASP A 100 -9.27 3.60 -9.57
N ILE A 101 -9.14 3.62 -8.24
CA ILE A 101 -8.06 2.92 -7.52
C ILE A 101 -8.30 1.42 -7.55
N ASN A 102 -9.54 0.98 -7.27
CA ASN A 102 -9.94 -0.44 -7.32
C ASN A 102 -9.73 -1.03 -8.72
N GLU A 103 -10.16 -0.32 -9.76
CA GLU A 103 -10.02 -0.76 -11.15
C GLU A 103 -8.54 -0.83 -11.56
N GLN A 104 -7.73 0.16 -11.18
CA GLN A 104 -6.30 0.15 -11.46
C GLN A 104 -5.60 -1.01 -10.76
N LEU A 105 -5.86 -1.23 -9.46
CA LEU A 105 -5.30 -2.37 -8.72
C LEU A 105 -5.69 -3.71 -9.36
N LYS A 106 -6.97 -3.90 -9.68
CA LYS A 106 -7.46 -5.11 -10.35
C LYS A 106 -6.73 -5.37 -11.67
N LYS A 107 -6.63 -4.35 -12.53
CA LYS A 107 -5.95 -4.48 -13.84
C LYS A 107 -4.46 -4.78 -13.68
N SER A 108 -3.77 -4.08 -12.78
CA SER A 108 -2.34 -4.27 -12.58
C SER A 108 -2.02 -5.62 -11.96
N PHE A 109 -2.81 -6.09 -10.99
CA PHE A 109 -2.63 -7.43 -10.41
C PHE A 109 -2.97 -8.53 -11.39
N GLY A 110 -3.97 -8.34 -12.26
CA GLY A 110 -4.23 -9.27 -13.36
C GLY A 110 -2.99 -9.47 -14.24
N ARG A 111 -2.34 -8.38 -14.66
CA ARG A 111 -1.10 -8.48 -15.46
C ARG A 111 0.08 -9.06 -14.68
N LEU A 112 0.22 -8.72 -13.40
CA LEU A 112 1.26 -9.31 -12.56
C LEU A 112 1.07 -10.81 -12.42
N HIS A 113 -0.16 -11.29 -12.23
CA HIS A 113 -0.47 -12.72 -12.11
C HIS A 113 -0.18 -13.48 -13.41
N ASP A 114 -0.40 -12.86 -14.58
CA ASP A 114 -0.01 -13.45 -15.87
C ASP A 114 1.51 -13.71 -15.98
N TRP A 115 2.33 -12.88 -15.32
CA TRP A 115 3.80 -13.01 -15.35
C TRP A 115 4.37 -13.78 -14.16
N LEU A 116 3.68 -13.74 -13.01
CA LEU A 116 4.10 -14.23 -11.71
C LEU A 116 2.93 -15.00 -11.07
N PRO A 117 2.59 -16.21 -11.55
CA PRO A 117 1.41 -16.94 -11.11
C PRO A 117 1.48 -17.37 -9.62
N GLU A 118 2.68 -17.52 -9.06
CA GLU A 118 2.89 -17.75 -7.62
C GLU A 118 2.65 -16.54 -6.71
N LEU A 119 2.54 -15.33 -7.27
CA LEU A 119 2.36 -14.09 -6.51
C LEU A 119 1.01 -14.08 -5.78
N GLN A 120 1.06 -14.07 -4.44
CA GLN A 120 -0.14 -14.10 -3.59
C GLN A 120 -0.78 -12.71 -3.50
N GLN A 121 -1.92 -12.49 -4.16
CA GLN A 121 -2.61 -11.20 -4.09
C GLN A 121 -2.94 -10.81 -2.64
N PRO A 122 -2.41 -9.69 -2.12
CA PRO A 122 -2.77 -9.21 -0.79
C PRO A 122 -4.17 -8.57 -0.82
N TYR A 123 -4.82 -8.45 0.33
CA TYR A 123 -5.94 -7.52 0.43
C TYR A 123 -5.42 -6.11 0.66
N PHE A 124 -6.17 -5.13 0.16
CA PHE A 124 -5.84 -3.72 0.30
C PHE A 124 -6.78 -3.09 1.31
N TYR A 125 -6.27 -2.20 2.16
CA TYR A 125 -7.10 -1.42 3.06
C TYR A 125 -6.64 0.05 3.07
N ALA A 126 -7.58 0.96 3.30
CA ALA A 126 -7.30 2.38 3.47
C ALA A 126 -7.25 2.74 4.96
N GLN A 127 -6.40 3.70 5.33
CA GLN A 127 -6.25 4.22 6.68
C GLN A 127 -5.88 5.70 6.69
N ILE A 128 -5.92 6.32 7.88
CA ILE A 128 -5.33 7.63 8.16
C ILE A 128 -4.11 7.42 9.06
N GLY A 129 -2.93 7.82 8.58
CA GLY A 129 -1.64 7.52 9.22
C GLY A 129 -0.96 8.71 9.91
N ALA A 130 -1.64 9.85 10.02
CA ALA A 130 -1.07 11.13 10.50
C ALA A 130 0.23 11.53 9.78
N LEU A 131 0.26 11.34 8.47
CA LEU A 131 1.37 11.63 7.57
C LEU A 131 2.66 10.81 7.77
N ASP A 132 2.64 9.75 8.57
CA ASP A 132 3.80 8.89 8.83
C ASP A 132 4.26 8.15 7.55
N GLN A 133 3.72 6.95 7.31
CA GLN A 133 4.06 6.12 6.15
C GLN A 133 2.95 6.15 5.09
N SER A 134 3.32 6.22 3.81
CA SER A 134 2.36 6.18 2.70
C SER A 134 1.73 4.82 2.49
N ILE A 135 2.55 3.77 2.48
CA ILE A 135 2.13 2.38 2.28
C ILE A 135 2.67 1.54 3.43
N VAL A 136 1.83 0.65 3.97
CA VAL A 136 2.19 -0.30 5.03
C VAL A 136 2.03 -1.71 4.50
N VAL A 137 3.12 -2.47 4.41
CA VAL A 137 3.08 -3.85 3.95
C VAL A 137 3.07 -4.80 5.14
N GLY A 138 2.03 -5.62 5.23
CA GLY A 138 1.91 -6.74 6.16
C GLY A 138 2.08 -8.08 5.45
N GLU A 139 1.86 -9.18 6.17
CA GLU A 139 2.06 -10.54 5.64
C GLU A 139 1.15 -10.86 4.44
N HIS A 140 -0.12 -10.42 4.50
CA HIS A 140 -1.12 -10.63 3.45
C HIS A 140 -1.89 -9.36 3.08
N SER A 141 -1.36 -8.20 3.48
CA SER A 141 -2.09 -6.92 3.46
C SER A 141 -1.22 -5.78 2.94
N VAL A 142 -1.84 -4.83 2.24
CA VAL A 142 -1.23 -3.55 1.88
C VAL A 142 -2.14 -2.41 2.32
N GLY A 143 -1.68 -1.66 3.32
CA GLY A 143 -2.34 -0.48 3.86
C GLY A 143 -1.99 0.78 3.09
N ILE A 144 -3.00 1.60 2.80
CA ILE A 144 -2.89 2.86 2.06
C ILE A 144 -3.24 4.01 3.01
N SER A 145 -2.25 4.82 3.38
CA SER A 145 -2.49 6.02 4.19
C SER A 145 -2.99 7.15 3.28
N LEU A 146 -4.31 7.32 3.20
CA LEU A 146 -4.96 8.24 2.27
C LEU A 146 -4.54 9.70 2.48
N ASP A 147 -4.23 10.04 3.72
CA ASP A 147 -3.72 11.34 4.15
C ASP A 147 -2.33 11.68 3.59
N LYS A 148 -1.66 10.75 2.89
CA LYS A 148 -0.40 10.98 2.16
C LYS A 148 -0.59 11.32 0.68
N TYR A 149 -1.84 11.35 0.20
CA TYR A 149 -2.16 11.52 -1.22
C TYR A 149 -3.20 12.63 -1.48
N LEU A 150 -3.19 13.71 -0.70
CA LEU A 150 -4.13 14.85 -0.81
C LEU A 150 -3.74 15.88 -1.88
N GLY A 151 -2.70 15.59 -2.67
CA GLY A 151 -2.21 16.45 -3.75
C GLY A 151 -1.00 17.29 -3.35
N PRO A 152 -0.10 17.61 -4.30
CA PRO A 152 1.18 18.27 -4.03
C PRO A 152 1.04 19.66 -3.39
N GLU A 153 -0.11 20.29 -3.59
CA GLU A 153 -0.40 21.65 -3.12
C GLU A 153 -1.16 21.68 -1.80
N TYR A 154 -1.46 20.53 -1.18
CA TYR A 154 -2.13 20.45 0.11
C TYR A 154 -1.37 21.29 1.17
N PRO A 155 -2.02 22.25 1.84
CA PRO A 155 -1.31 23.25 2.66
C PRO A 155 -0.42 22.65 3.75
N LEU A 156 -0.86 21.55 4.37
CA LEU A 156 -0.09 20.89 5.43
C LEU A 156 1.21 20.28 4.88
N TYR A 157 1.21 19.76 3.65
CA TYR A 157 2.41 19.17 3.06
C TYR A 157 3.51 20.20 2.84
N LYS A 158 3.15 21.45 2.51
CA LYS A 158 4.12 22.54 2.30
C LYS A 158 4.93 22.87 3.56
N LYS A 159 4.45 22.48 4.74
CA LYS A 159 5.15 22.67 6.02
C LYS A 159 6.19 21.59 6.30
N PHE A 160 5.98 20.36 5.81
CA PHE A 160 6.76 19.19 6.23
C PHE A 160 7.56 18.52 5.10
N TYR A 161 7.20 18.77 3.84
CA TYR A 161 7.79 18.09 2.69
C TYR A 161 8.34 19.08 1.66
N THR A 162 9.44 18.68 1.02
CA THR A 162 10.02 19.42 -0.11
C THR A 162 9.13 19.34 -1.35
N ALA A 163 9.34 20.23 -2.33
CA ALA A 163 8.58 20.18 -3.59
C ALA A 163 8.74 18.84 -4.32
N GLN A 164 9.94 18.24 -4.26
CA GLN A 164 10.22 16.94 -4.87
C GLN A 164 9.44 15.81 -4.18
N GLN A 165 9.38 15.79 -2.85
CA GLN A 165 8.59 14.79 -2.12
C GLN A 165 7.09 14.94 -2.43
N ARG A 166 6.59 16.18 -2.45
CA ARG A 166 5.16 16.44 -2.71
C ARG A 166 4.72 16.06 -4.11
N ALA A 167 5.62 16.04 -5.09
CA ALA A 167 5.29 15.71 -6.48
C ALA A 167 4.67 14.32 -6.66
N THR A 168 4.89 13.39 -5.72
CA THR A 168 4.29 12.05 -5.72
C THR A 168 3.20 11.87 -4.66
N MET A 169 2.88 12.90 -3.87
CA MET A 169 1.86 12.85 -2.81
C MET A 169 0.46 13.15 -3.35
N GLN A 170 0.04 12.42 -4.38
CA GLN A 170 -1.26 12.59 -5.04
C GLN A 170 -1.87 11.26 -5.48
N ARG A 171 -3.19 11.26 -5.66
CA ARG A 171 -4.02 10.09 -5.96
C ARG A 171 -3.44 9.16 -7.03
N GLU A 172 -2.86 9.69 -8.11
CA GLU A 172 -2.30 8.89 -9.21
C GLU A 172 -1.13 7.97 -8.79
N TYR A 173 -0.47 8.26 -7.65
CA TYR A 173 0.66 7.50 -7.12
C TYR A 173 0.26 6.42 -6.10
N ILE A 174 -1.02 6.36 -5.67
CA ILE A 174 -1.48 5.32 -4.73
C ILE A 174 -1.18 3.92 -5.27
N VAL A 175 -1.65 3.60 -6.47
CA VAL A 175 -1.48 2.26 -7.05
C VAL A 175 -0.02 1.96 -7.41
N PRO A 176 0.74 2.87 -8.06
CA PRO A 176 2.18 2.68 -8.25
C PRO A 176 2.94 2.37 -6.96
N ASP A 177 2.67 3.10 -5.88
CA ASP A 177 3.34 2.90 -4.60
C ASP A 177 2.93 1.57 -3.97
N CYS A 178 1.63 1.22 -3.97
CA CYS A 178 1.13 -0.07 -3.51
C CYS A 178 1.89 -1.23 -4.17
N LEU A 179 2.00 -1.21 -5.50
CA LEU A 179 2.69 -2.26 -6.26
C LEU A 179 4.19 -2.25 -5.99
N THR A 180 4.81 -1.08 -5.88
CA THR A 180 6.25 -0.93 -5.63
C THR A 180 6.63 -1.53 -4.29
N PHE A 181 5.97 -1.10 -3.20
CA PHE A 181 6.26 -1.59 -1.86
C PHE A 181 5.89 -3.07 -1.68
N TYR A 182 4.79 -3.50 -2.30
CA TYR A 182 4.43 -4.91 -2.28
C TYR A 182 5.47 -5.77 -3.00
N LEU A 183 5.88 -5.42 -4.22
CA LEU A 183 6.90 -6.18 -4.95
C LEU A 183 8.26 -6.16 -4.23
N LEU A 184 8.65 -5.06 -3.58
CA LEU A 184 9.86 -5.02 -2.74
C LEU A 184 9.80 -6.01 -1.57
N SER A 185 8.61 -6.25 -1.00
CA SER A 185 8.44 -7.22 0.09
C SER A 185 8.57 -8.67 -0.39
N ILE A 186 8.21 -8.93 -1.65
CA ILE A 186 8.27 -10.28 -2.25
C ILE A 186 9.64 -10.56 -2.87
N TYR A 187 10.28 -9.55 -3.46
CA TYR A 187 11.59 -9.62 -4.10
C TYR A 187 12.59 -8.72 -3.36
N PRO A 188 12.92 -9.01 -2.09
CA PRO A 188 13.89 -8.22 -1.36
C PRO A 188 15.29 -8.43 -1.91
N MET A 189 16.09 -7.37 -1.96
CA MET A 189 17.52 -7.48 -2.19
C MET A 189 18.21 -8.08 -0.96
N LYS A 190 18.94 -9.18 -1.15
CA LYS A 190 19.81 -9.74 -0.11
C LYS A 190 20.98 -8.79 0.20
N ASP A 191 21.36 -8.78 1.47
CA ASP A 191 22.50 -8.02 2.01
C ASP A 191 22.46 -6.51 1.64
N PHE A 192 21.25 -5.94 1.58
CA PHE A 192 20.97 -4.58 1.11
C PHE A 192 21.92 -3.52 1.67
N ASP A 193 22.23 -3.56 2.97
CA ASP A 193 23.09 -2.57 3.62
C ASP A 193 24.56 -2.63 3.16
N THR A 194 25.00 -3.76 2.61
CA THR A 194 26.38 -3.98 2.14
C THR A 194 26.54 -3.84 0.63
N ARG A 195 25.43 -3.79 -0.11
CA ARG A 195 25.43 -3.65 -1.58
C ARG A 195 25.87 -2.24 -2.00
N PRO A 196 26.58 -2.11 -3.14
CA PRO A 196 26.85 -0.81 -3.76
C PRO A 196 25.58 0.02 -3.97
N GLN A 197 25.67 1.36 -3.92
CA GLN A 197 24.51 2.22 -4.14
C GLN A 197 23.86 1.98 -5.51
N LEU A 198 24.66 1.78 -6.55
CA LEU A 198 24.14 1.54 -7.89
C LEU A 198 23.32 0.24 -7.97
N ASP A 199 23.77 -0.86 -7.34
CA ASP A 199 22.98 -2.09 -7.22
C ASP A 199 21.60 -1.80 -6.61
N ARG A 200 21.56 -1.09 -5.48
CA ARG A 200 20.32 -0.74 -4.78
C ARG A 200 19.38 0.08 -5.66
N ASP A 201 19.94 1.05 -6.38
CA ASP A 201 19.17 1.90 -7.29
C ASP A 201 18.66 1.15 -8.52
N LEU A 202 19.46 0.23 -9.07
CA LEU A 202 19.07 -0.63 -10.19
C LEU A 202 18.02 -1.65 -9.76
N HIS A 203 18.10 -2.18 -8.55
CA HIS A 203 17.06 -3.02 -7.95
C HIS A 203 15.73 -2.28 -7.86
N MET A 204 15.75 -1.06 -7.31
CA MET A 204 14.57 -0.19 -7.34
C MET A 204 14.08 0.07 -8.77
N GLY A 205 15.01 0.27 -9.71
CA GLY A 205 14.71 0.40 -11.14
C GLY A 205 13.98 -0.82 -11.72
N LYS A 206 14.35 -2.06 -11.34
CA LYS A 206 13.69 -3.30 -11.79
C LYS A 206 12.25 -3.36 -11.29
N ILE A 207 12.04 -3.03 -10.02
CA ILE A 207 10.72 -2.97 -9.39
C ILE A 207 9.86 -1.91 -10.08
N MET A 208 10.33 -0.67 -10.16
CA MET A 208 9.61 0.45 -10.78
C MET A 208 9.29 0.19 -12.26
N TRP A 209 10.21 -0.43 -13.00
CA TRP A 209 9.97 -0.82 -14.38
C TRP A 209 8.85 -1.86 -14.48
N THR A 210 8.86 -2.86 -13.61
CA THR A 210 7.80 -3.89 -13.54
C THR A 210 6.45 -3.26 -13.21
N VAL A 211 6.42 -2.32 -12.26
CA VAL A 211 5.21 -1.56 -11.91
C VAL A 211 4.69 -0.76 -13.09
N ASN A 212 5.54 -0.04 -13.83
CA ASN A 212 5.14 0.67 -15.05
C ASN A 212 4.53 -0.29 -16.10
N LYS A 213 5.12 -1.49 -16.28
CA LYS A 213 4.55 -2.52 -17.17
C LYS A 213 3.20 -3.03 -16.67
N ALA A 214 3.08 -3.34 -15.38
CA ALA A 214 1.83 -3.80 -14.78
C ALA A 214 0.72 -2.75 -14.92
N LEU A 215 1.04 -1.46 -14.77
CA LEU A 215 0.10 -0.38 -14.95
C LEU A 215 -0.17 -0.06 -16.43
N GLY A 216 0.78 -0.34 -17.33
CA GLY A 216 0.72 0.02 -18.74
C GLY A 216 0.94 1.53 -18.97
N LYS A 217 1.67 2.19 -18.07
CA LYS A 217 2.01 3.62 -18.12
C LYS A 217 3.41 3.84 -17.55
N ASP A 218 4.16 4.77 -18.13
CA ASP A 218 5.50 5.15 -17.66
C ASP A 218 5.40 6.28 -16.61
N ILE A 219 4.86 5.97 -15.43
CA ILE A 219 4.65 6.97 -14.34
C ILE A 219 5.88 7.09 -13.43
N LEU A 220 6.58 5.98 -13.17
CA LEU A 220 7.82 5.96 -12.40
C LEU A 220 9.00 6.18 -13.35
N ASP A 221 9.29 7.45 -13.69
CA ASP A 221 10.33 7.79 -14.68
C ASP A 221 11.65 8.18 -13.99
N THR A 222 12.53 7.20 -13.78
CA THR A 222 13.88 7.43 -13.24
C THR A 222 14.95 7.01 -14.24
N LYS A 223 16.18 7.52 -14.07
CA LYS A 223 17.33 7.08 -14.88
C LYS A 223 17.58 5.56 -14.78
N TYR A 224 17.24 4.96 -13.64
CA TYR A 224 17.36 3.52 -13.42
C TYR A 224 16.29 2.74 -14.18
N VAL A 225 15.03 3.20 -14.19
CA VAL A 225 13.97 2.61 -15.03
C VAL A 225 14.34 2.67 -16.52
N LYS A 226 14.93 3.78 -16.98
CA LYS A 226 15.45 3.89 -18.36
C LYS A 226 16.57 2.90 -18.64
N THR A 227 17.46 2.68 -17.67
CA THR A 227 18.55 1.68 -17.76
C THR A 227 17.98 0.26 -17.87
N ILE A 228 17.04 -0.11 -17.00
CA ILE A 228 16.35 -1.41 -17.05
C ILE A 228 15.60 -1.59 -18.38
N GLN A 229 14.90 -0.55 -18.84
CA GLN A 229 14.20 -0.59 -20.11
C GLN A 229 15.16 -0.81 -21.30
N ALA A 230 16.37 -0.25 -21.26
CA ALA A 230 17.41 -0.49 -22.27
C ALA A 230 17.96 -1.92 -22.18
N TYR A 231 18.17 -2.44 -20.96
CA TYR A 231 18.61 -3.81 -20.72
C TYR A 231 17.61 -4.84 -21.26
N VAL A 232 16.31 -4.71 -20.91
CA VAL A 232 15.27 -5.64 -21.38
C VAL A 232 15.12 -5.60 -22.90
N LYS A 233 15.25 -4.43 -23.53
CA LYS A 233 15.23 -4.31 -25.01
C LYS A 233 16.37 -5.09 -25.69
N ARG A 234 17.54 -5.19 -25.06
CA ARG A 234 18.68 -5.97 -25.57
C ARG A 234 18.56 -7.46 -25.28
N ASN A 235 17.71 -7.83 -24.32
CA ASN A 235 17.49 -9.20 -23.87
C ASN A 235 16.01 -9.58 -24.03
N PRO A 236 15.46 -9.67 -25.25
CA PRO A 236 14.02 -9.80 -25.48
C PRO A 236 13.40 -11.12 -24.97
N LYS A 237 14.23 -12.08 -24.55
CA LYS A 237 13.80 -13.36 -23.96
C LYS A 237 13.68 -13.32 -22.45
N ILE A 238 14.19 -12.28 -21.78
CA ILE A 238 14.13 -12.19 -20.31
C ILE A 238 12.68 -11.99 -19.88
N THR A 239 12.23 -12.82 -18.95
CA THR A 239 10.91 -12.69 -18.33
C THR A 239 10.95 -11.67 -17.19
N VAL A 240 9.78 -11.18 -16.78
CA VAL A 240 9.67 -10.30 -15.59
C VAL A 240 10.19 -11.02 -14.35
N LYS A 241 9.88 -12.32 -14.21
CA LYS A 241 10.35 -13.15 -13.10
C LYS A 241 11.87 -13.21 -13.04
N GLU A 242 12.51 -13.61 -14.13
CA GLU A 242 13.97 -13.67 -14.20
C GLU A 242 14.61 -12.31 -13.91
N LEU A 243 14.03 -11.22 -14.42
CA LEU A 243 14.54 -9.88 -14.14
C LEU A 243 14.51 -9.54 -12.64
N LEU A 244 13.40 -9.84 -11.95
CA LEU A 244 13.19 -9.55 -10.53
C LEU A 244 14.04 -10.44 -9.61
N GLU A 245 14.21 -11.72 -9.97
CA GLU A 245 14.99 -12.69 -9.19
C GLU A 245 16.50 -12.57 -9.41
N ASP A 246 16.92 -11.91 -10.49
CA ASP A 246 18.34 -11.72 -10.81
C ASP A 246 19.01 -10.74 -9.84
N GLU A 247 20.06 -11.22 -9.18
CA GLU A 247 20.88 -10.49 -8.20
C GLU A 247 22.27 -10.08 -8.75
N ASP A 248 22.60 -10.43 -10.00
CA ASP A 248 23.80 -9.98 -10.71
C ASP A 248 23.49 -8.71 -11.53
N TYR A 249 23.91 -7.56 -11.00
CA TYR A 249 23.67 -6.27 -11.63
C TYR A 249 24.73 -5.90 -12.68
N SER A 250 25.87 -6.61 -12.75
CA SER A 250 26.99 -6.24 -13.62
C SER A 250 26.62 -6.06 -15.10
N PRO A 251 25.74 -6.90 -15.71
CA PRO A 251 25.30 -6.69 -17.09
C PRO A 251 24.47 -5.41 -17.29
N ILE A 252 23.77 -4.96 -16.25
CA ILE A 252 22.90 -3.78 -16.25
C ILE A 252 23.74 -2.52 -15.98
N GLU A 253 24.68 -2.59 -15.05
CA GLU A 253 25.61 -1.50 -14.71
C GLU A 253 26.38 -1.01 -15.95
N ALA A 254 26.81 -1.93 -16.83
CA ALA A 254 27.50 -1.59 -18.07
C ALA A 254 26.66 -0.71 -19.04
N LEU A 255 25.34 -0.64 -18.82
CA LEU A 255 24.43 0.19 -19.60
C LEU A 255 24.09 1.51 -18.91
N HIS A 256 24.39 1.64 -17.61
CA HIS A 256 24.14 2.86 -16.87
C HIS A 256 25.12 3.94 -17.33
N LYS A 257 24.58 5.13 -17.62
CA LYS A 257 25.37 6.33 -17.89
C LYS A 257 24.91 7.39 -16.91
N ASP A 258 25.88 8.06 -16.29
CA ASP A 258 25.62 9.18 -15.38
C ASP A 258 24.96 10.37 -16.11
#